data_AF-A0A0F2N713-F1
#
_entry.id   AF-A0A0F2N713-F1
#
_cell.length_a   1.000
_cell.length_b   1.000
_cell.length_c   1.000
_cell.angle_alpha   90.00
_cell.angle_beta   90.00
_cell.angle_gamma   90.00
#
_symmetry.space_group_name_H-M   'P 1'
#
loop_
_entity.id
_entity.type
_entity.pdbx_description
1 polymer ?
#
loop_
_entity_poly.entity_id
_entity_poly.type
_entity_poly.pdbx_seq_one_letter_code
_entity_poly.pdbx_strand_id
1 'polypeptide(L)' 'MAYSYLLDLYRTLAEKENEIKKRQEAPSVSLEADTYLQGRLAAVNEFSIFLKDNFHTQLPRRLRQK' A
#
# COMPACT_ATOMS: atom_id res chain seq x y z
N MET A 1 -17.14 16.66 -4.47
CA MET A 1 -15.69 16.56 -4.17
C MET A 1 -15.50 15.56 -3.03
N ALA A 2 -15.52 14.24 -3.32
CA ALA A 2 -15.54 13.19 -2.28
C ALA A 2 -14.52 12.05 -2.52
N TYR A 3 -13.71 12.13 -3.59
CA TYR A 3 -12.77 11.08 -3.98
C TYR A 3 -11.31 11.38 -3.62
N SER A 4 -11.02 12.57 -3.08
CA SER A 4 -9.65 12.94 -2.67
C SER A 4 -9.14 11.97 -1.61
N TYR A 5 -9.95 11.69 -0.59
CA TYR A 5 -9.56 10.80 0.50
C TYR A 5 -9.17 9.40 0.04
N LEU A 6 -9.94 8.78 -0.87
CA LEU A 6 -9.63 7.45 -1.38
C LEU A 6 -8.35 7.44 -2.24
N LEU A 7 -8.13 8.48 -3.04
CA LEU A 7 -6.89 8.65 -3.81
C LEU A 7 -5.68 8.87 -2.89
N ASP A 8 -5.84 9.69 -1.85
CA ASP A 8 -4.80 9.95 -0.84
C ASP A 8 -4.46 8.66 -0.08
N LEU A 9 -5.47 7.81 0.18
CA LEU A 9 -5.29 6.51 0.81
C LEU A 9 -4.47 5.55 -0.07
N TYR A 10 -4.80 5.45 -1.36
CA TYR A 10 -4.01 4.65 -2.31
C TYR A 10 -2.56 5.15 -2.41
N ARG A 11 -2.37 6.48 -2.44
CA ARG A 11 -1.04 7.09 -2.50
C ARG A 11 -0.22 6.79 -1.24
N THR A 12 -0.85 6.94 -0.08
CA THR A 12 -0.23 6.62 1.23
C THR A 12 0.18 5.16 1.29
N LEU A 13 -0.65 4.23 0.79
CA LEU A 13 -0.31 2.81 0.78
C LEU A 13 0.87 2.50 -0.14
N ALA A 14 0.89 3.09 -1.35
CA ALA A 14 2.01 2.94 -2.27
C ALA A 14 3.32 3.50 -1.69
N GLU A 15 3.26 4.62 -0.98
CA GLU A 15 4.42 5.19 -0.28
C GLU A 15 4.91 4.26 0.84
N LYS A 16 4.01 3.71 1.65
CA LYS A 16 4.36 2.78 2.73
C LYS A 16 4.92 1.46 2.20
N GLU A 17 4.34 0.92 1.13
CA GLU A 17 4.86 -0.27 0.45
C GLU A 17 6.30 -0.05 -0.03
N ASN A 18 6.56 1.08 -0.69
CA ASN A 18 7.90 1.44 -1.16
C ASN A 18 8.89 1.67 -0.02
N GLU A 19 8.47 2.32 1.08
CA GLU A 19 9.30 2.50 2.27
C GLU A 19 9.71 1.16 2.88
N ILE A 20 8.78 0.20 2.96
CA ILE A 20 9.05 -1.13 3.51
C ILE A 20 10.04 -1.90 2.61
N LYS A 21 9.80 -1.92 1.29
CA LYS A 21 10.70 -2.57 0.33
C LYS A 21 12.11 -2.00 0.36
N LYS A 22 12.26 -0.67 0.36
CA LYS A 22 13.58 -0.01 0.50
C LYS A 22 14.29 -0.39 1.78
N ARG A 23 13.54 -0.58 2.88
CA ARG A 23 14.13 -1.02 4.15
C ARG A 23 14.56 -2.48 4.09
N GLN A 24 13.84 -3.36 3.41
CA GLN A 24 14.24 -4.75 3.22
C GLN A 24 15.50 -4.90 2.35
N GLU A 25 15.67 -4.02 1.35
CA GLU A 25 16.85 -3.97 0.49
C GLU A 25 18.11 -3.44 1.21
N ALA A 26 17.97 -2.90 2.44
CA ALA A 26 19.10 -2.35 3.17
C ALA A 26 20.04 -3.48 3.66
N PRO A 27 21.36 -3.34 3.50
CA PRO A 27 22.33 -4.42 3.74
C PRO A 27 22.53 -4.82 5.22
N SER A 28 21.83 -4.17 6.16
CA SER A 28 22.00 -4.36 7.61
C SER A 28 20.73 -4.82 8.33
N VAL A 29 19.76 -5.38 7.61
CA VAL A 29 18.49 -5.84 8.20
C VAL A 29 18.71 -7.16 8.93
N SER A 30 18.40 -7.19 10.23
CA SER A 30 18.40 -8.44 11.00
C SER A 30 17.26 -9.35 10.55
N LEU A 31 17.39 -10.66 10.79
CA LEU A 31 16.38 -11.64 10.39
C LEU A 31 15.01 -11.38 11.06
N GLU A 32 15.02 -10.86 12.29
CA GLU A 32 13.82 -10.41 13.01
C GLU A 32 13.21 -9.11 12.41
N ALA A 33 14.07 -8.19 11.97
CA ALA A 33 13.60 -6.99 11.30
C ALA A 33 13.01 -7.31 9.92
N ASP A 34 13.55 -8.28 9.20
CA ASP A 34 12.98 -8.72 7.92
C ASP A 34 11.63 -9.42 8.10
N THR A 35 11.48 -10.34 9.06
CA THR A 35 10.17 -10.98 9.33
C THR A 35 9.12 -9.96 9.77
N TYR A 36 9.51 -8.96 10.56
CA TYR A 36 8.64 -7.83 10.91
C TYR A 36 8.24 -7.00 9.69
N LEU A 37 9.19 -6.67 8.80
CA LEU A 37 8.93 -5.91 7.58
C LEU A 37 8.04 -6.70 6.60
N GLN A 38 8.25 -8.01 6.48
CA GLN A 38 7.39 -8.91 5.69
C GLN A 38 5.95 -8.91 6.21
N GLY A 39 5.75 -9.02 7.52
CA GLY A 39 4.41 -8.96 8.12
C GLY A 39 3.73 -7.61 7.87
N ARG A 40 4.47 -6.50 7.96
CA ARG A 40 3.95 -5.16 7.60
C ARG A 40 3.60 -5.04 6.13
N LEU A 41 4.43 -5.58 5.24
CA LEU A 41 4.18 -5.59 3.80
C LEU A 41 2.91 -6.38 3.48
N ALA A 42 2.73 -7.54 4.11
CA ALA A 42 1.53 -8.36 3.97
C ALA A 42 0.27 -7.57 4.37
N ALA A 43 0.28 -6.92 5.54
CA ALA A 43 -0.86 -6.12 6.00
C ALA A 43 -1.19 -4.94 5.06
N VAL A 44 -0.17 -4.23 4.54
CA VAL A 44 -0.36 -3.14 3.58
C VAL A 44 -0.98 -3.67 2.28
N ASN A 45 -0.51 -4.83 1.80
CA ASN A 45 -1.05 -5.48 0.61
C ASN A 45 -2.49 -5.95 0.79
N GLU A 46 -2.80 -6.61 1.91
CA GLU A 46 -4.17 -7.04 2.24
C GLU A 46 -5.13 -5.86 2.27
N PHE A 47 -4.73 -4.75 2.89
CA PHE A 47 -5.55 -3.54 2.94
C PHE A 47 -5.70 -2.88 1.56
N SER A 48 -4.65 -2.88 0.75
CA SER A 48 -4.72 -2.40 -0.65
C SER A 48 -5.70 -3.23 -1.50
N ILE A 49 -5.68 -4.56 -1.34
CA ILE A 49 -6.63 -5.47 -1.98
C ILE A 49 -8.06 -5.17 -1.50
N PHE A 50 -8.27 -5.07 -0.19
CA PHE A 50 -9.57 -4.72 0.38
C PHE A 50 -10.13 -3.42 -0.20
N LEU A 51 -9.29 -2.38 -0.31
CA LEU A 51 -9.72 -1.12 -0.91
C LEU A 51 -10.06 -1.25 -2.39
N LYS A 52 -9.29 -2.05 -3.13
CA LYS A 52 -9.57 -2.29 -4.54
C LYS A 52 -10.91 -3.00 -4.73
N ASP A 53 -11.16 -4.04 -3.95
CA ASP A 53 -12.36 -4.86 -4.10
C ASP A 53 -13.64 -4.11 -3.68
N ASN A 54 -13.56 -3.26 -2.65
CA ASN A 54 -14.74 -2.62 -2.06
C ASN A 54 -15.01 -1.20 -2.58
N PHE A 55 -13.96 -0.44 -2.97
CA PHE A 55 -14.08 0.99 -3.23
C PHE A 55 -13.58 1.44 -4.59
N HIS A 56 -12.85 0.60 -5.33
CA HIS A 56 -12.34 0.98 -6.66
C HIS A 56 -13.45 1.22 -7.69
N THR A 57 -14.56 0.49 -7.55
CA THR A 57 -15.77 0.68 -8.36
C THR A 57 -16.52 1.98 -8.03
N GLN A 58 -16.17 2.66 -6.93
CA GLN A 58 -16.75 3.96 -6.57
C GLN A 58 -15.97 5.12 -7.19
N LEU A 59 -14.72 4.90 -7.63
CA LEU A 59 -13.96 5.91 -8.36
C LEU A 59 -14.61 6.21 -9.73
N PRO A 60 -14.61 7.47 -10.19
CA PRO A 60 -14.94 7.79 -11.57
C PRO A 60 -14.08 6.99 -12.56
N ARG A 61 -14.65 6.53 -13.67
CA ARG A 61 -13.94 5.72 -14.70
C ARG A 61 -12.57 6.28 -15.09
N ARG A 62 -12.47 7.61 -15.25
CA ARG A 62 -11.23 8.33 -15.58
C ARG A 62 -10.09 8.18 -14.55
N LEU A 63 -10.42 7.82 -13.31
CA LEU A 63 -9.47 7.62 -12.21
C LEU A 63 -9.16 6.14 -11.93
N ARG A 64 -9.85 5.20 -12.57
CA ARG A 64 -9.62 3.75 -12.40
C ARG A 64 -8.45 3.22 -13.25
N GLN A 65 -7.97 3.99 -14.22
CA GLN A 65 -6.98 3.54 -15.22
C GLN A 65 -5.53 3.96 -14.92
N LYS A 66 -5.28 4.62 -13.78
CA LYS A 66 -3.93 4.98 -13.32
C LYS A 66 -3.54 4.09 -12.15
#